data_AF-A0A8X6Y677-F1
#
_entry.id   AF-A0A8X6Y677-F1
#
_cell.length_a   1.000
_cell.length_b   1.000
_cell.length_c   1.000
_cell.angle_alpha   90.00
_cell.angle_beta   90.00
_cell.angle_gamma   90.00
#
_symmetry.space_group_name_H-M   'P 1'
#
loop_
_entity.id
_entity.type
_entity.pdbx_description
1 polymer ?
#
loop_
_entity_poly.entity_id
_entity_poly.type
_entity_poly.pdbx_seq_one_letter_code
_entity_poly.pdbx_strand_id
1 'polypeptide(L)'
;MRYLYQEDVHEDLLCALPLSTNTTGAELFKSLDGYKSRQLKWSICVGICTDRDPAMTRRLSDLTARIKEVAPEKKKSPLTAHYSDEVWVTKLAYLCDVFNLLNKLNLCLQGKMKTVFKLADKVAAFKAKLELWGRRVNRGIFDMFQTLAGILGETEPEHSFSQLVHDHLSLILKEFEHYFPATKDPRTGKE
;
A
#
# COMPACT_ATOMS: atom_id res chain seq x y z
N MET A 1 -4.28 -14.06 -7.69
CA MET A 1 -5.11 -14.43 -6.51
C MET A 1 -4.14 -14.78 -5.41
N ARG A 2 -4.34 -14.20 -4.22
CA ARG A 2 -3.50 -14.44 -3.06
C ARG A 2 -4.25 -15.26 -2.03
N TYR A 3 -3.63 -16.30 -1.49
CA TYR A 3 -4.20 -17.20 -0.50
C TYR A 3 -3.13 -17.70 0.47
N LEU A 4 -3.58 -18.14 1.64
CA LEU A 4 -2.72 -18.76 2.64
C LEU A 4 -2.76 -20.28 2.47
N TYR A 5 -1.60 -20.92 2.41
CA TYR A 5 -1.44 -22.37 2.41
C TYR A 5 -0.24 -22.73 3.26
N GLN A 6 -0.41 -23.61 4.26
CA GLN A 6 0.65 -24.00 5.20
C GLN A 6 1.36 -22.78 5.84
N GLU A 7 0.60 -21.76 6.22
CA GLU A 7 1.09 -20.50 6.82
C GLU A 7 1.87 -19.57 5.89
N ASP A 8 2.13 -19.98 4.64
CA ASP A 8 2.77 -19.15 3.63
C ASP A 8 1.75 -18.47 2.70
N VAL A 9 2.12 -17.28 2.21
CA VAL A 9 1.34 -16.51 1.23
C VAL A 9 1.72 -16.97 -0.18
N HIS A 10 0.74 -17.51 -0.90
CA HIS A 10 0.88 -17.88 -2.30
C HIS A 10 0.18 -16.87 -3.22
N GLU A 11 0.77 -16.61 -4.38
CA GLU A 11 0.20 -15.76 -5.42
C GLU A 11 0.16 -16.50 -6.76
N ASP A 12 -1.05 -16.80 -7.24
CA ASP A 12 -1.27 -17.51 -8.50
C ASP A 12 -2.21 -16.74 -9.43
N LEU A 13 -2.02 -16.88 -10.74
CA LEU A 13 -2.99 -16.38 -11.71
C LEU A 13 -4.25 -17.25 -11.67
N LEU A 14 -5.36 -16.67 -11.21
CA LEU A 14 -6.62 -17.41 -11.11
C LEU A 14 -7.26 -17.66 -12.48
N CYS A 15 -7.38 -16.59 -13.28
CA CYS A 15 -7.93 -16.68 -14.63
C CYS A 15 -7.53 -15.45 -15.46
N ALA A 16 -7.53 -15.61 -16.78
CA ALA A 16 -7.49 -14.52 -17.75
C ALA A 16 -8.77 -14.62 -18.59
N LEU A 17 -9.72 -13.72 -18.35
CA LEU A 17 -11.04 -13.76 -18.97
C LEU A 17 -11.14 -12.66 -20.05
N PRO A 18 -11.49 -12.99 -21.29
CA PRO A 18 -11.75 -11.98 -22.30
C PRO A 18 -12.99 -11.16 -21.92
N LEU A 19 -12.92 -9.84 -22.13
CA LEU A 19 -14.05 -8.92 -21.91
C LEU A 19 -14.60 -8.48 -23.26
N SER A 20 -15.92 -8.49 -23.41
CA SER A 20 -16.59 -8.43 -24.71
C SER A 20 -16.46 -7.08 -25.42
N THR A 21 -16.55 -5.94 -24.73
CA THR A 21 -16.28 -4.61 -25.35
C THR A 21 -16.26 -3.46 -24.34
N ASN A 22 -17.12 -3.44 -23.31
CA ASN A 22 -17.23 -2.33 -22.37
C ASN A 22 -16.81 -2.74 -20.95
N THR A 23 -15.75 -2.15 -20.41
CA THR A 23 -15.29 -2.42 -19.03
C THR A 23 -16.23 -1.83 -17.96
N THR A 24 -17.54 -2.06 -18.01
CA THR A 24 -18.48 -1.66 -16.96
C THR A 24 -18.35 -2.57 -15.73
N GLY A 25 -18.75 -2.08 -14.55
CA GLY A 25 -18.76 -2.89 -13.32
C GLY A 25 -19.61 -4.14 -13.46
N ALA A 26 -20.74 -4.05 -14.17
CA ALA A 26 -21.62 -5.17 -14.48
C ALA A 26 -21.00 -6.25 -15.39
N GLU A 27 -20.30 -5.87 -16.46
CA GLU A 27 -19.62 -6.84 -17.35
C GLU A 27 -18.46 -7.54 -16.62
N LEU A 28 -17.69 -6.79 -15.82
CA LEU A 28 -16.64 -7.33 -14.96
C LEU A 28 -17.20 -8.32 -13.95
N PHE A 29 -18.30 -7.95 -13.27
CA PHE A 29 -18.96 -8.82 -12.31
C PHE A 29 -19.47 -10.10 -12.97
N LYS A 30 -20.17 -10.00 -14.11
CA LYS A 30 -20.71 -11.16 -14.84
C LYS A 30 -19.61 -12.14 -15.25
N SER A 31 -18.49 -11.61 -15.78
CA SER A 31 -17.35 -12.43 -16.17
C SER A 31 -16.72 -13.13 -14.96
N LEU A 32 -16.49 -12.38 -13.87
CA LEU A 32 -15.89 -12.88 -12.65
C LEU A 32 -16.80 -13.90 -11.94
N ASP A 33 -18.09 -13.60 -11.81
CA ASP A 33 -19.10 -14.47 -11.21
C ASP A 33 -19.30 -15.77 -11.99
N GLY A 34 -19.35 -15.68 -13.33
CA GLY A 34 -19.43 -16.86 -14.19
C GLY A 34 -18.26 -17.81 -14.02
N TYR A 35 -17.05 -17.29 -13.77
CA TYR A 35 -15.86 -18.09 -13.46
C TYR A 35 -15.86 -18.60 -12.01
N LYS A 36 -16.07 -17.70 -11.04
CA LYS A 36 -16.14 -18.02 -9.60
C LYS A 36 -17.14 -19.14 -9.35
N SER A 37 -18.38 -18.98 -9.79
CA SER A 37 -19.45 -19.96 -9.58
C SER A 37 -19.13 -21.37 -10.11
N ARG A 38 -18.15 -21.53 -11.01
CA ARG A 38 -17.70 -22.83 -11.53
C ARG A 38 -16.54 -23.45 -10.75
N GLN A 39 -15.62 -22.64 -10.21
CA GLN A 39 -14.37 -23.14 -9.62
C GLN A 39 -14.22 -22.83 -8.13
N LEU A 40 -14.80 -21.74 -7.63
CA LEU A 40 -14.56 -21.21 -6.28
C LEU A 40 -15.80 -20.48 -5.73
N LYS A 41 -16.23 -20.80 -4.51
CA LYS A 41 -17.37 -20.09 -3.91
C LYS A 41 -17.03 -18.61 -3.62
N TRP A 42 -18.02 -17.73 -3.70
CA TRP A 42 -17.86 -16.35 -3.23
C TRP A 42 -17.57 -16.28 -1.73
N SER A 43 -18.11 -17.22 -0.95
CA SER A 43 -17.91 -17.34 0.50
C SER A 43 -16.46 -17.57 0.95
N ILE A 44 -15.53 -17.86 0.03
CA ILE A 44 -14.09 -17.98 0.33
C ILE A 44 -13.27 -16.79 -0.17
N CYS A 45 -13.90 -15.80 -0.81
CA CYS A 45 -13.23 -14.56 -1.19
C CYS A 45 -13.18 -13.62 0.02
N VAL A 46 -11.97 -13.30 0.47
CA VAL A 46 -11.74 -12.43 1.64
C VAL A 46 -11.53 -10.97 1.25
N GLY A 47 -11.13 -10.71 0.00
CA GLY A 47 -10.94 -9.37 -0.51
C GLY A 47 -10.70 -9.36 -2.02
N ILE A 48 -11.05 -8.25 -2.66
CA ILE A 48 -10.76 -7.97 -4.07
C ILE A 48 -9.99 -6.66 -4.12
N CYS A 49 -8.79 -6.70 -4.70
CA CYS A 49 -7.98 -5.53 -4.94
C CYS A 49 -7.88 -5.33 -6.45
N THR A 50 -8.34 -4.18 -6.93
CA THR A 50 -8.06 -3.72 -8.29
C THR A 50 -6.96 -2.67 -8.23
N ASP A 51 -6.18 -2.53 -9.28
CA ASP A 51 -5.30 -1.39 -9.42
C ASP A 51 -6.10 -0.09 -9.42
N ARG A 52 -5.55 0.95 -8.80
CA ARG A 52 -6.23 2.24 -8.67
C ARG A 52 -6.03 3.07 -9.93
N ASP A 53 -6.58 2.59 -11.05
CA ASP A 53 -6.67 3.37 -12.28
C ASP A 53 -7.88 4.34 -12.21
N PRO A 54 -7.71 5.65 -12.53
CA PRO A 54 -8.80 6.62 -12.53
C PRO A 54 -10.04 6.20 -13.36
N ALA A 55 -9.83 5.52 -14.50
CA ALA A 55 -10.92 5.00 -15.33
C ALA A 55 -11.71 3.88 -14.63
N MET A 56 -11.08 3.17 -13.69
CA MET A 56 -11.68 2.04 -12.97
C MET A 56 -12.45 2.46 -11.71
N THR A 57 -12.29 3.68 -11.20
CA THR A 57 -12.84 4.10 -9.90
C THR A 57 -14.38 4.01 -9.82
N ARG A 58 -15.11 4.50 -10.83
CA ARG A 58 -16.59 4.42 -10.87
C ARG A 58 -17.10 3.02 -11.16
N ARG A 59 -16.34 2.23 -11.91
CA ARG A 59 -16.67 0.83 -12.26
C ARG A 59 -16.44 -0.08 -11.07
N LEU A 60 -15.44 0.23 -10.26
CA LEU A 60 -15.13 -0.43 -9.01
C LEU A 60 -16.26 -0.27 -8.00
N SER A 61 -16.82 0.94 -7.82
CA SER A 61 -17.94 1.12 -6.88
C SER A 61 -19.17 0.28 -7.25
N ASP A 62 -19.48 0.17 -8.55
CA ASP A 62 -20.58 -0.68 -9.07
C ASP A 62 -20.25 -2.18 -8.91
N LEU A 63 -19.02 -2.59 -9.23
CA LEU A 63 -18.54 -3.96 -9.02
C LEU A 63 -18.57 -4.37 -7.54
N THR A 64 -18.09 -3.51 -6.64
CA THR A 64 -18.09 -3.73 -5.19
C THR A 64 -19.50 -3.86 -4.63
N ALA A 65 -20.44 -3.04 -5.09
CA ALA A 65 -21.84 -3.14 -4.68
C ALA A 65 -22.43 -4.52 -5.05
N ARG A 66 -22.20 -4.98 -6.29
CA ARG A 66 -22.68 -6.30 -6.78
C ARG A 66 -22.04 -7.48 -6.07
N ILE A 67 -20.74 -7.39 -5.74
CA ILE A 67 -20.07 -8.44 -4.96
C ILE A 67 -20.67 -8.54 -3.56
N LYS A 68 -21.02 -7.42 -2.92
CA LYS A 68 -21.67 -7.42 -1.60
C LYS A 68 -23.04 -8.09 -1.62
N GLU A 69 -23.77 -8.04 -2.74
CA GLU A 69 -25.05 -8.73 -2.90
C GLU A 69 -24.90 -10.26 -2.93
N VAL A 70 -23.87 -10.78 -3.61
CA VAL A 70 -23.63 -12.24 -3.75
C VAL A 70 -22.73 -12.83 -2.67
N ALA A 71 -22.00 -11.98 -1.95
CA ALA A 71 -21.08 -12.33 -0.88
C ALA A 71 -21.32 -11.43 0.35
N PRO A 72 -22.51 -11.51 0.99
CA PRO A 72 -22.76 -10.74 2.20
C PRO A 72 -21.72 -11.12 3.25
N GLU A 73 -21.05 -10.13 3.84
CA GLU A 73 -19.91 -10.29 4.76
C GLU A 73 -20.20 -11.30 5.88
N LYS A 74 -19.91 -12.58 5.64
CA LYS A 74 -20.02 -13.64 6.65
C LYS A 74 -19.00 -14.74 6.39
N LYS A 75 -17.77 -14.46 6.79
CA LYS A 75 -16.88 -15.42 7.46
C LYS A 75 -15.78 -14.62 8.16
N LYS A 76 -15.64 -14.82 9.47
CA LYS A 76 -14.50 -14.38 10.25
C LYS A 76 -13.26 -15.05 9.64
N SER A 77 -12.57 -14.34 8.74
CA SER A 77 -11.25 -14.76 8.27
C SER A 77 -10.35 -14.94 9.51
N PRO A 78 -9.37 -15.86 9.53
CA PRO A 78 -8.35 -15.86 10.57
C PRO A 78 -7.70 -14.46 10.76
N LEU A 79 -7.68 -13.66 9.69
CA LEU A 79 -7.26 -12.25 9.70
C LEU A 79 -8.12 -11.37 10.63
N THR A 80 -9.39 -11.72 10.89
CA THR A 80 -10.26 -10.99 11.84
C THR A 80 -9.70 -10.98 13.26
N ALA A 81 -8.91 -11.99 13.64
CA ALA A 81 -8.22 -12.01 14.94
C ALA A 81 -7.13 -10.92 15.02
N HIS A 82 -6.41 -10.66 13.92
CA HIS A 82 -5.37 -9.63 13.88
C HIS A 82 -5.91 -8.19 13.99
N TYR A 83 -7.16 -7.94 13.60
CA TYR A 83 -7.79 -6.62 13.82
C TYR A 83 -8.11 -6.35 15.29
N SER A 84 -8.02 -7.37 16.16
CA SER A 84 -8.13 -7.22 17.62
C SER A 84 -6.76 -7.16 18.30
N ASP A 85 -5.66 -7.31 17.56
CA ASP A 85 -4.28 -7.24 18.05
C ASP A 85 -3.74 -5.82 17.84
N GLU A 86 -3.58 -5.08 18.94
CA GLU A 86 -3.08 -3.70 18.92
C GLU A 86 -1.68 -3.57 18.30
N VAL A 87 -0.81 -4.56 18.50
CA VAL A 87 0.55 -4.57 17.93
C VAL A 87 0.49 -4.77 16.42
N TRP A 88 -0.43 -5.61 15.94
CA TRP A 88 -0.63 -5.80 14.51
C TRP A 88 -1.23 -4.56 13.85
N VAL A 89 -2.26 -3.97 14.47
CA VAL A 89 -2.95 -2.78 13.97
C VAL A 89 -2.01 -1.58 13.89
N THR A 90 -1.14 -1.38 14.87
CA THR A 90 -0.11 -0.30 14.85
C THR A 90 0.92 -0.51 13.73
N LYS A 91 1.41 -1.74 13.53
CA LYS A 91 2.28 -2.07 12.38
C LYS A 91 1.61 -1.82 11.04
N LEU A 92 0.33 -2.21 10.90
CA LEU A 92 -0.43 -1.96 9.67
C LEU A 92 -0.59 -0.45 9.42
N ALA A 93 -0.95 0.32 10.44
CA ALA A 93 -1.14 1.75 10.32
C ALA A 93 0.15 2.47 9.90
N TYR A 94 1.28 2.08 10.49
CA TYR A 94 2.60 2.54 10.04
C TYR A 94 2.85 2.22 8.56
N LEU A 95 2.58 0.99 8.13
CA LEU A 95 2.75 0.60 6.73
C LEU A 95 1.86 1.42 5.80
N CYS A 96 0.59 1.63 6.16
CA CYS A 96 -0.32 2.50 5.41
C CYS A 96 0.27 3.91 5.23
N ASP A 97 0.79 4.51 6.30
CA ASP A 97 1.37 5.84 6.22
C ASP A 97 2.65 5.90 5.39
N VAL A 98 3.60 4.97 5.58
CA VAL A 98 4.87 4.98 4.81
C VAL A 98 4.63 4.73 3.32
N PHE A 99 3.72 3.82 2.95
CA PHE A 99 3.34 3.62 1.55
C PHE A 99 2.62 4.84 0.98
N ASN A 100 1.79 5.53 1.76
CA ASN A 100 1.17 6.78 1.33
C ASN A 100 2.23 7.88 1.09
N LEU A 101 3.26 7.97 1.91
CA LEU A 101 4.38 8.90 1.73
C LEU A 101 5.19 8.58 0.47
N LEU A 102 5.50 7.29 0.23
CA LEU A 102 6.15 6.82 -0.99
C LEU A 102 5.31 7.11 -2.24
N ASN A 103 4.00 6.85 -2.17
CA ASN A 103 3.08 7.14 -3.27
C ASN A 103 3.00 8.65 -3.58
N LYS A 104 2.96 9.50 -2.55
CA LYS A 104 3.02 10.97 -2.72
C LYS A 104 4.30 11.40 -3.41
N LEU A 105 5.45 10.81 -3.04
CA LEU A 105 6.71 11.06 -3.74
C LEU A 105 6.63 10.57 -5.19
N ASN A 106 6.17 9.34 -5.44
CA ASN A 106 6.08 8.77 -6.77
C ASN A 106 5.21 9.63 -7.71
N LEU A 107 4.05 10.09 -7.24
CA LEU A 107 3.22 11.06 -7.97
C LEU A 107 3.95 12.40 -8.21
N CYS A 108 4.76 12.85 -7.24
CA CYS A 108 5.63 13.99 -7.43
C CYS A 108 6.75 13.75 -8.46
N LEU A 109 7.12 12.50 -8.76
CA LEU A 109 8.12 12.19 -9.77
C LEU A 109 7.48 11.98 -11.16
N GLN A 110 6.27 11.44 -11.24
CA GLN A 110 5.58 11.07 -12.48
C GLN A 110 4.87 12.23 -13.22
N GLY A 111 4.84 13.45 -12.67
CA GLY A 111 4.11 14.58 -13.27
C GLY A 111 4.73 15.11 -14.58
N LYS A 112 3.90 15.48 -15.56
CA LYS A 112 4.34 16.12 -16.82
C LYS A 112 5.09 17.43 -16.53
N MET A 113 6.20 17.68 -17.24
CA MET A 113 7.01 18.91 -17.18
C MET A 113 7.79 19.15 -15.87
N LYS A 114 8.54 18.16 -15.37
CA LYS A 114 9.52 18.35 -14.28
C LYS A 114 10.93 18.25 -14.82
N THR A 115 11.73 19.30 -14.62
CA THR A 115 13.16 19.26 -14.98
C THR A 115 13.87 18.26 -14.08
N VAL A 116 14.92 17.62 -14.61
CA VAL A 116 15.71 16.62 -13.87
C VAL A 116 16.24 17.20 -12.54
N PHE A 117 16.60 18.48 -12.51
CA PHE A 117 17.00 19.21 -11.30
C PHE A 117 15.88 19.25 -10.23
N LYS A 118 14.64 19.56 -10.63
CA LYS A 118 13.50 19.58 -9.69
C LYS A 118 13.16 18.20 -9.15
N LEU A 119 13.36 17.14 -9.96
CA LEU A 119 13.18 15.76 -9.50
C LEU A 119 14.25 15.40 -8.47
N ALA A 120 15.52 15.74 -8.73
CA ALA A 120 16.62 15.55 -7.81
C ALA A 120 16.38 16.27 -6.47
N ASP A 121 15.87 17.51 -6.49
CA ASP A 121 15.49 18.24 -5.27
C ASP A 121 14.41 17.51 -4.46
N LYS A 122 13.40 16.93 -5.13
CA LYS A 122 12.32 16.19 -4.45
C LYS A 122 12.83 14.91 -3.80
N VAL A 123 13.71 14.17 -4.48
CA VAL A 123 14.33 12.96 -3.93
C VAL A 123 15.24 13.32 -2.75
N ALA A 124 16.09 14.34 -2.89
CA ALA A 124 16.98 14.80 -1.82
C ALA A 124 16.19 15.27 -0.59
N ALA A 125 15.11 16.05 -0.80
CA ALA A 125 14.23 16.46 0.29
C ALA A 125 13.53 15.26 0.96
N PHE A 126 13.18 14.22 0.20
CA PHE A 126 12.58 13.02 0.78
C PHE A 126 13.59 12.21 1.61
N LYS A 127 14.83 12.05 1.14
CA LYS A 127 15.92 11.44 1.92
C LYS A 127 16.14 12.17 3.25
N ALA A 128 16.23 13.51 3.21
CA ALA A 128 16.35 14.33 4.41
C ALA A 128 15.15 14.18 5.38
N LYS A 129 13.94 13.97 4.85
CA LYS A 129 12.75 13.67 5.67
C LYS A 129 12.85 12.30 6.33
N LEU A 130 13.29 11.26 5.62
CA LEU A 130 13.47 9.92 6.21
C LEU A 130 14.45 9.96 7.38
N GLU A 131 15.59 10.64 7.24
CA GLU A 131 16.53 10.84 8.34
C GLU A 131 15.92 11.60 9.52
N LEU A 132 15.19 12.68 9.24
CA LEU A 132 14.50 13.46 10.27
C LEU A 132 13.47 12.62 11.01
N TRP A 133 12.67 11.84 10.29
CA TRP A 133 11.63 10.98 10.87
C TRP A 133 12.24 9.85 11.69
N GLY A 134 13.36 9.24 11.25
CA GLY A 134 14.10 8.28 12.07
C GLY A 134 14.50 8.88 13.43
N ARG A 135 15.07 10.10 13.44
CA ARG A 135 15.42 10.80 14.69
C ARG A 135 14.21 11.14 15.56
N ARG A 136 13.05 11.46 14.96
CA ARG A 136 11.81 11.77 15.69
C ARG A 136 11.21 10.52 16.32
N VAL A 137 11.18 9.42 15.59
CA VAL A 137 10.68 8.12 16.06
C VAL A 137 11.46 7.63 17.28
N ASN A 138 12.79 7.76 17.29
CA ASN A 138 13.61 7.42 18.46
C ASN A 138 13.32 8.29 19.70
N ARG A 139 12.62 9.41 19.53
CA ARG A 139 12.16 10.28 20.62
C ARG A 139 10.68 10.05 20.97
N GLY A 140 10.07 8.99 20.44
CA GLY A 140 8.64 8.70 20.65
C GLY A 140 7.69 9.54 19.80
N ILE A 141 8.19 10.29 18.81
CA ILE A 141 7.36 11.22 18.02
C ILE A 141 6.99 10.60 16.67
N PHE A 142 5.68 10.41 16.44
CA PHE A 142 5.11 9.73 15.26
C PHE A 142 4.17 10.60 14.41
N ASP A 143 4.19 11.92 14.60
CA ASP A 143 3.27 12.87 13.96
C ASP A 143 3.31 12.89 12.42
N MET A 144 4.38 12.42 11.80
CA MET A 144 4.47 12.25 10.34
C MET A 144 3.59 11.10 9.82
N PHE A 145 3.25 10.13 10.68
CA PHE A 145 2.42 8.97 10.37
C PHE A 145 1.02 9.21 10.94
N GLN A 146 0.17 9.86 10.14
CA GLN A 146 -1.14 10.36 10.59
C GLN A 146 -2.10 9.24 11.00
N THR A 147 -2.11 8.12 10.28
CA THR A 147 -2.93 6.96 10.62
C THR A 147 -2.44 6.33 11.91
N LEU A 148 -1.13 6.13 12.04
CA LEU A 148 -0.51 5.58 13.24
C LEU A 148 -0.76 6.49 14.46
N ALA A 149 -0.50 7.80 14.34
CA ALA A 149 -0.72 8.77 15.41
C ALA A 149 -2.18 8.80 15.86
N GLY A 150 -3.13 8.67 14.94
CA GLY A 150 -4.56 8.57 15.26
C GLY A 150 -4.92 7.31 16.05
N ILE A 151 -4.23 6.18 15.82
CA ILE A 151 -4.43 4.93 16.56
C ILE A 151 -3.76 4.98 17.93
N LEU A 152 -2.57 5.57 18.00
CA LEU A 152 -1.80 5.67 19.23
C LEU A 152 -2.42 6.68 20.22
N GLY A 153 -3.04 7.75 19.73
CA GLY A 153 -3.63 8.77 20.59
C GLY A 153 -2.56 9.40 21.50
N GLU A 154 -2.74 9.28 22.82
CA GLU A 154 -1.79 9.79 23.84
C GLU A 154 -0.82 8.73 24.36
N THR A 155 -0.95 7.46 23.95
CA THR A 155 -0.01 6.42 24.42
C THR A 155 1.31 6.52 23.67
N GLU A 156 2.43 6.41 24.38
CA GLU A 156 3.72 6.22 23.72
C GLU A 156 3.84 4.77 23.26
N PRO A 157 4.32 4.52 22.03
CA PRO A 157 4.52 3.16 21.57
C PRO A 157 5.71 2.54 22.29
N GLU A 158 5.71 1.22 22.40
CA GLU A 158 6.85 0.50 22.98
C GLU A 158 8.16 0.87 22.28
N HIS A 159 9.25 0.94 23.03
CA HIS A 159 10.59 1.19 22.50
C HIS A 159 10.97 0.20 21.37
N SER A 160 10.50 -1.05 21.47
CA SER A 160 10.66 -2.10 20.46
C SER A 160 10.07 -1.68 19.10
N PHE A 161 8.91 -1.04 19.10
CA PHE A 161 8.22 -0.57 17.91
C PHE A 161 8.90 0.67 17.33
N SER A 162 9.34 1.61 18.17
CA SER A 162 10.13 2.77 17.74
C SER A 162 11.40 2.34 17.01
N GLN A 163 12.13 1.36 17.56
CA GLN A 163 13.32 0.80 16.91
C GLN A 163 12.97 0.15 15.56
N LEU A 164 11.90 -0.64 15.49
CA LEU A 164 11.44 -1.26 14.25
C LEU A 164 11.13 -0.23 13.17
N VAL A 165 10.42 0.84 13.52
CA VAL A 165 10.08 1.92 12.58
C VAL A 165 11.35 2.63 12.11
N HIS A 166 12.25 2.98 13.04
CA HIS A 166 13.54 3.60 12.74
C HIS A 166 14.38 2.77 11.77
N ASP A 167 14.49 1.47 12.02
CA ASP A 167 15.29 0.56 11.20
C ASP A 167 14.69 0.42 9.79
N HIS A 168 13.37 0.35 9.69
CA HIS A 168 12.69 0.33 8.39
C HIS A 168 12.92 1.63 7.60
N LEU A 169 12.82 2.80 8.23
CA LEU A 169 13.11 4.08 7.57
C LEU A 169 14.57 4.17 7.11
N SER A 170 15.50 3.63 7.91
CA SER A 170 16.92 3.58 7.56
C SER A 170 17.18 2.66 6.36
N LEU A 171 16.48 1.53 6.26
CA LEU A 171 16.53 0.65 5.09
C LEU A 171 15.99 1.36 3.84
N ILE A 172 14.83 2.02 3.92
CA ILE A 172 14.27 2.79 2.81
C ILE A 172 15.28 3.85 2.36
N LEU A 173 15.87 4.61 3.29
CA LEU A 173 16.88 5.61 2.98
C LEU A 173 18.08 5.00 2.24
N LYS A 174 18.58 3.85 2.71
CA LYS A 174 19.68 3.13 2.06
C LYS A 174 19.35 2.74 0.62
N GLU A 175 18.13 2.26 0.36
CA GLU A 175 17.66 1.97 -1.00
C GLU A 175 17.61 3.25 -1.85
N PHE A 176 17.13 4.37 -1.31
CA PHE A 176 17.16 5.66 -2.02
C PHE A 176 18.59 6.13 -2.32
N GLU A 177 19.55 5.91 -1.44
CA GLU A 177 20.97 6.19 -1.71
C GLU A 177 21.54 5.29 -2.81
N HIS A 178 21.11 4.03 -2.88
CA HIS A 178 21.52 3.11 -3.92
C HIS A 178 20.96 3.50 -5.30
N TYR A 179 19.66 3.78 -5.40
CA TYR A 179 19.01 4.12 -6.67
C TYR A 179 19.29 5.56 -7.14
N PHE A 180 19.50 6.49 -6.20
CA PHE A 180 19.73 7.91 -6.48
C PHE A 180 21.03 8.40 -5.81
N PRO A 181 22.21 7.89 -6.23
CA PRO A 181 23.47 8.23 -5.59
C PRO A 181 23.85 9.70 -5.87
N ALA A 182 24.50 10.34 -4.89
CA ALA A 182 24.96 11.73 -5.01
C ALA A 182 25.92 11.96 -6.19
N THR A 183 26.64 10.92 -6.64
CA THR A 183 27.53 10.97 -7.81
C THR A 183 26.79 11.16 -9.12
N LYS A 184 25.49 10.83 -9.18
CA LYS A 184 24.64 11.01 -10.36
C LYS A 184 23.71 12.22 -10.21
N ASP A 185 23.97 13.10 -9.25
CA ASP A 185 23.14 14.27 -9.01
C ASP A 185 23.39 15.33 -10.10
N PRO A 186 22.40 15.61 -10.97
CA PRO A 186 22.54 16.56 -12.06
C PRO A 186 22.85 17.98 -11.56
N ARG A 187 22.62 18.29 -10.28
CA ARG A 187 22.91 19.59 -9.67
C ARG A 187 24.40 19.78 -9.35
N THR A 188 25.19 18.71 -9.31
CA THR A 188 26.58 18.76 -8.83
C THR A 188 27.63 19.01 -9.92
N GLY A 189 27.21 19.19 -11.18
CA GLY A 189 28.04 19.78 -12.25
C GLY A 189 29.33 19.01 -12.57
N LYS A 190 29.38 17.69 -12.33
CA LYS A 190 30.48 16.83 -12.75
C LYS A 190 30.01 15.96 -13.91
N GLU A 191 30.32 16.41 -15.13
CA GLU A 191 30.34 15.56 -16.33
C GLU A 191 31.42 14.48 -16.22
#